data_AF-A0A0L0FKH7-F1
#
_entry.id   AF-A0A0L0FKH7-F1
#
_cell.length_a   1.000
_cell.length_b   1.000
_cell.length_c   1.000
_cell.angle_alpha   90.00
_cell.angle_beta   90.00
_cell.angle_gamma   90.00
#
_symmetry.space_group_name_H-M   'P 1'
#
loop_
_entity.id
_entity.type
_entity.pdbx_description
1 polymer ?
#
loop_
_entity_poly.entity_id
_entity_poly.type
_entity_poly.pdbx_seq_one_letter_code
_entity_poly.pdbx_strand_id
1 'polypeptide(L)'
;MIVTDLHGFSLAKHGDSQVSRKFVEILQDHYPERLHSMVAINAPAIFVGFYKALSVFIDKTTRKKFQVKGKMDKKAAHEYLTQYITQDQLEDCYDGVLPTKVPPNIVEILEPLWEQHKSAKKRG
;
A
#
# COMPACT_ATOMS: atom_id res chain seq x y z
N MET A 1 -3.36 -7.74 -0.78
CA MET A 1 -2.73 -7.10 0.40
C MET A 1 -2.13 -5.79 -0.05
N ILE A 2 -2.07 -4.78 0.82
CA ILE A 2 -1.39 -3.50 0.53
C ILE A 2 -0.22 -3.37 1.51
N VAL A 3 0.97 -3.02 1.00
CA VAL A 3 2.14 -2.68 1.80
C VAL A 3 2.46 -1.21 1.55
N THR A 4 2.77 -0.47 2.61
CA THR A 4 3.13 0.95 2.53
C THR A 4 4.38 1.19 3.35
N ASP A 5 5.46 1.60 2.69
CA ASP A 5 6.66 2.09 3.35
C ASP A 5 6.47 3.55 3.77
N LEU A 6 6.53 3.81 5.07
CA LEU A 6 6.37 5.14 5.66
C LEU A 6 7.71 5.79 6.02
N HIS A 7 8.82 5.29 5.47
CA HIS A 7 10.10 5.98 5.56
C HIS A 7 9.99 7.41 5.03
N GLY A 8 10.32 8.40 5.86
CA GLY A 8 10.19 9.83 5.52
C GLY A 8 8.78 10.42 5.70
N PHE A 9 7.85 9.68 6.31
CA PHE A 9 6.52 10.21 6.63
C PHE A 9 6.59 11.48 7.50
N SER A 10 5.71 12.42 7.19
CA SER A 10 5.59 13.72 7.86
C SER A 10 4.16 14.20 7.75
N LEU A 11 3.59 14.68 8.87
CA LEU A 11 2.22 15.19 8.91
C LEU A 11 2.00 16.36 7.95
N ALA A 12 2.99 17.24 7.79
CA ALA A 12 2.87 18.41 6.93
C ALA A 12 2.74 18.05 5.43
N LYS A 13 3.33 16.92 5.02
CA LYS A 13 3.34 16.48 3.61
C LYS A 13 2.31 15.39 3.32
N HIS A 14 2.02 14.55 4.30
CA HIS A 14 1.28 13.30 4.11
C HIS A 14 0.09 13.12 5.07
N GLY A 15 -0.10 14.07 6.01
CA GLY A 15 -1.11 13.97 7.07
C GLY A 15 -2.49 14.48 6.70
N ASP A 16 -2.83 14.58 5.40
CA ASP A 16 -4.18 14.98 4.99
C ASP A 16 -5.19 13.89 5.39
N SER A 17 -6.01 14.23 6.39
CA SER A 17 -7.00 13.31 6.94
C SER A 17 -8.17 13.08 5.99
N GLN A 18 -8.52 14.03 5.12
CA GLN A 18 -9.62 13.86 4.16
C GLN A 18 -9.24 12.86 3.07
N VAL A 19 -8.03 12.99 2.52
CA VAL A 19 -7.50 12.04 1.54
C VAL A 19 -7.40 10.64 2.16
N SER A 20 -6.87 10.56 3.39
CA SER A 20 -6.75 9.28 4.10
C SER A 20 -8.11 8.64 4.41
N ARG A 21 -9.13 9.44 4.76
CA ARG A 21 -10.49 8.95 4.98
C ARG A 21 -11.11 8.43 3.70
N LYS A 22 -11.03 9.18 2.59
CA LYS A 22 -11.52 8.71 1.29
C LYS A 22 -10.86 7.41 0.84
N PHE A 23 -9.54 7.28 1.07
CA PHE A 23 -8.83 6.04 0.78
C PHE A 23 -9.41 4.85 1.57
N VAL A 24 -9.65 5.03 2.87
CA VAL A 24 -10.26 3.99 3.70
C VAL A 24 -11.72 3.72 3.31
N GLU A 25 -12.51 4.75 3.01
CA GLU A 25 -13.89 4.63 2.52
C GLU A 25 -13.96 3.80 1.24
N ILE A 26 -13.10 4.06 0.26
CA ILE A 26 -13.02 3.25 -0.97
C ILE A 26 -12.71 1.79 -0.63
N LEU A 27 -11.74 1.54 0.24
CA LEU A 27 -11.34 0.19 0.60
C LEU A 27 -12.42 -0.59 1.35
N GLN A 28 -13.09 0.05 2.32
CA GLN A 28 -14.09 -0.61 3.17
C GLN A 28 -15.44 -0.78 2.45
N ASP A 29 -15.84 0.18 1.60
CA ASP A 29 -17.17 0.14 0.98
C ASP A 29 -17.18 -0.67 -0.34
N HIS A 30 -16.09 -0.60 -1.12
CA HIS A 30 -16.03 -1.25 -2.44
C HIS A 30 -15.26 -2.57 -2.45
N TYR A 31 -14.33 -2.76 -1.51
CA TYR A 31 -13.48 -3.95 -1.43
C TYR A 31 -13.41 -4.61 -0.04
N PRO A 32 -14.51 -4.70 0.73
CA PRO A 32 -14.48 -5.17 2.12
C PRO A 32 -13.90 -6.57 2.26
N GLU A 33 -14.22 -7.49 1.35
CA GLU A 33 -13.73 -8.88 1.40
C GLU A 33 -12.39 -9.10 0.69
N ARG A 34 -12.04 -8.19 -0.25
CA ARG A 34 -10.81 -8.32 -1.06
C ARG A 34 -9.60 -7.68 -0.40
N LEU A 35 -9.79 -6.75 0.53
CA LEU A 35 -8.72 -6.26 1.36
C LEU A 35 -8.40 -7.32 2.44
N HIS A 36 -7.40 -8.15 2.18
CA HIS A 36 -6.95 -9.18 3.13
C HIS A 36 -6.17 -8.57 4.32
N SER A 37 -5.21 -7.69 4.03
CA SER A 37 -4.28 -7.10 4.99
C SER A 37 -3.77 -5.76 4.43
N MET A 38 -3.55 -4.79 5.32
CA MET A 38 -2.88 -3.52 5.01
C MET A 38 -1.75 -3.32 6.01
N VAL A 39 -0.51 -3.33 5.50
CA VAL A 39 0.72 -3.28 6.29
C VAL A 39 1.40 -1.94 6.07
N ALA A 40 1.62 -1.19 7.15
CA ALA A 40 2.50 -0.03 7.16
C ALA A 40 3.84 -0.41 7.81
N ILE A 41 4.94 -0.29 7.07
CA ILE A 41 6.31 -0.54 7.54
C ILE A 41 7.06 0.77 7.69
N ASN A 42 8.12 0.78 8.52
CA ASN A 42 8.91 1.97 8.83
C ASN A 42 8.08 3.14 9.36
N ALA A 43 6.97 2.85 10.05
CA ALA A 43 6.07 3.86 10.57
C ALA A 43 6.73 4.65 11.71
N PRO A 44 6.91 5.99 11.58
CA PRO A 44 7.40 6.80 12.69
C PRO A 44 6.34 6.93 13.78
N ALA A 45 6.74 7.23 15.02
CA ALA A 45 5.81 7.34 16.14
C ALA A 45 4.66 8.34 15.91
N ILE A 46 4.93 9.43 15.16
CA ILE A 46 3.91 10.41 14.79
C ILE A 46 2.78 9.82 13.94
N PHE A 47 3.09 8.82 13.10
CA PHE A 47 2.08 8.11 12.31
C PHE A 47 1.14 7.30 13.21
N VAL A 48 1.61 6.76 14.34
CA VAL A 48 0.74 6.02 15.27
C VAL A 48 -0.35 6.94 15.84
N GLY A 49 0.01 8.19 16.18
CA GLY A 49 -0.96 9.20 16.62
C GLY A 49 -1.97 9.56 15.52
N PHE A 50 -1.48 9.78 14.30
CA PHE A 50 -2.31 10.03 13.12
C PHE A 50 -3.28 8.88 12.82
N TYR A 51 -2.77 7.65 12.78
CA TYR A 51 -3.55 6.44 12.57
C TYR A 51 -4.60 6.27 13.66
N LYS A 52 -4.28 6.53 14.94
CA LYS A 52 -5.29 6.51 16.02
C LYS A 52 -6.44 7.49 15.74
N ALA A 53 -6.14 8.72 15.33
CA ALA A 53 -7.16 9.72 14.99
C ALA A 53 -8.02 9.28 13.81
N LEU A 54 -7.41 8.73 12.76
CA LEU A 54 -8.14 8.17 11.61
C LEU A 54 -8.96 6.94 11.97
N SER A 55 -8.42 6.08 12.83
CA SER A 55 -8.99 4.77 13.14
C SER A 55 -10.40 4.86 13.71
N VAL A 56 -10.75 5.97 14.38
CA VAL A 56 -12.10 6.24 14.89
C VAL A 56 -13.17 6.16 13.80
N PHE A 57 -12.82 6.53 12.57
CA PHE A 57 -13.72 6.49 11.41
C PHE A 57 -13.69 5.16 10.63
N ILE A 58 -12.83 4.23 11.02
CA ILE A 58 -12.66 2.92 10.38
C ILE A 58 -13.47 1.88 11.16
N ASP A 59 -14.26 1.08 10.44
CA ASP A 59 -15.03 0.00 11.04
C ASP A 59 -14.12 -1.04 11.73
N LYS A 60 -14.67 -1.76 12.71
CA LYS A 60 -13.88 -2.69 13.54
C LYS A 60 -13.25 -3.83 12.74
N THR A 61 -13.90 -4.27 11.66
CA THR A 61 -13.42 -5.39 10.84
C THR A 61 -12.26 -4.94 9.96
N THR A 62 -12.38 -3.77 9.34
CA THR A 62 -11.29 -3.17 8.55
C THR A 62 -10.12 -2.80 9.44
N ARG A 63 -10.36 -2.24 10.64
CA ARG A 63 -9.28 -1.88 11.58
C ARG A 63 -8.40 -3.07 11.97
N LYS A 64 -8.98 -4.28 12.12
CA LYS A 64 -8.22 -5.51 12.43
C LYS A 64 -7.24 -5.92 11.32
N LYS A 65 -7.44 -5.44 10.10
CA LYS A 65 -6.59 -5.76 8.94
C LYS A 65 -5.37 -4.84 8.83
N PHE A 66 -5.33 -3.75 9.59
CA PHE A 66 -4.23 -2.81 9.61
C PHE A 66 -3.13 -3.28 10.55
N GLN A 67 -1.92 -3.37 10.03
CA GLN A 67 -0.73 -3.73 10.78
C GLN A 67 0.27 -2.58 10.67
N VAL A 68 0.56 -1.93 11.79
CA VAL A 68 1.56 -0.84 11.84
C VAL A 68 2.82 -1.38 12.48
N LYS A 69 3.91 -1.40 11.70
CA LYS A 69 5.24 -1.80 12.14
C LYS A 69 6.13 -0.57 12.20
N GLY A 70 6.93 -0.48 13.26
CA GLY A 70 7.92 0.57 13.43
C GLY A 70 9.06 0.47 12.41
N LYS A 71 10.19 1.10 12.73
CA LYS A 71 11.39 1.01 11.90
C LYS A 71 11.85 -0.45 11.79
N MET A 72 12.03 -0.92 10.56
CA MET A 72 12.61 -2.22 10.25
C MET A 72 13.85 -1.99 9.38
N ASP A 73 14.88 -2.81 9.56
CA ASP A 73 15.93 -2.88 8.56
C ASP A 73 15.48 -3.72 7.36
N LYS A 74 16.28 -3.72 6.29
CA LYS A 74 15.96 -4.43 5.04
C LYS A 74 15.66 -5.91 5.29
N LYS A 75 16.48 -6.56 6.14
CA LYS A 75 16.37 -7.99 6.42
C LYS A 75 15.09 -8.31 7.19
N ALA A 76 14.81 -7.56 8.24
CA ALA A 76 13.59 -7.72 9.04
C ALA A 76 12.33 -7.43 8.22
N ALA A 77 12.37 -6.41 7.35
CA ALA A 77 11.28 -6.11 6.43
C ALA A 77 11.07 -7.25 5.43
N HIS A 78 12.14 -7.80 4.84
CA HIS A 78 12.07 -8.96 3.95
C HIS A 78 11.43 -10.16 4.65
N GLU A 79 11.97 -10.60 5.80
CA GLU A 79 11.47 -11.75 6.56
C GLU A 79 10.00 -11.61 6.98
N TYR A 80 9.54 -10.37 7.22
CA TYR A 80 8.15 -10.10 7.56
C TYR A 80 7.24 -10.12 6.33
N LEU A 81 7.64 -9.48 5.23
CA LEU A 81 6.82 -9.37 4.02
C LEU A 81 6.69 -10.72 3.30
N THR A 82 7.74 -11.54 3.29
CA THR A 82 7.73 -12.88 2.66
C THR A 82 6.77 -13.87 3.30
N GLN A 83 6.20 -13.55 4.47
CA GLN A 83 5.12 -14.33 5.09
C GLN A 83 3.78 -14.16 4.37
N TYR A 84 3.64 -13.10 3.57
CA TYR A 84 2.38 -12.73 2.92
C TYR A 84 2.47 -12.61 1.40
N ILE A 85 3.63 -12.27 0.87
CA ILE A 85 3.89 -12.14 -0.57
C ILE A 85 5.09 -12.98 -0.97
N THR A 86 5.07 -13.51 -2.18
CA THR A 86 6.18 -14.29 -2.72
C THR A 86 7.32 -13.36 -3.17
N GLN A 87 8.53 -13.90 -3.30
CA GLN A 87 9.71 -13.11 -3.65
C GLN A 87 9.60 -12.44 -5.03
N ASP A 88 8.88 -13.06 -5.96
CA ASP A 88 8.60 -12.51 -7.29
C ASP A 88 7.65 -11.30 -7.28
N GLN A 89 6.90 -11.11 -6.19
CA GLN A 89 5.98 -10.00 -5.97
C GLN A 89 6.57 -8.89 -5.09
N LEU A 90 7.79 -9.09 -4.60
CA LEU A 90 8.48 -8.16 -3.73
C LEU A 90 9.41 -7.25 -4.54
N GLU A 91 9.59 -6.02 -4.05
CA GLU A 91 10.45 -5.00 -4.66
C GLU A 91 11.94 -5.24 -4.33
N ASP A 92 12.83 -4.83 -5.22
CA ASP A 92 14.29 -5.01 -5.09
C ASP A 92 14.88 -4.27 -3.87
N CYS A 93 14.25 -3.17 -3.45
CA CYS A 93 14.59 -2.47 -2.20
C CYS A 93 14.34 -3.31 -0.94
N TYR A 94 13.61 -4.41 -1.05
CA TYR A 94 13.33 -5.41 -0.01
C TYR A 94 13.82 -6.82 -0.40
N ASP A 95 14.82 -6.95 -1.27
CA ASP A 95 15.37 -8.25 -1.76
C ASP A 95 14.38 -9.10 -2.57
N GLY A 96 13.39 -8.45 -3.19
CA GLY A 96 12.56 -9.04 -4.23
C GLY A 96 13.12 -8.84 -5.64
N VAL A 97 12.32 -9.19 -6.65
CA VAL A 97 12.73 -9.10 -8.07
C VAL A 97 12.05 -7.96 -8.84
N LEU A 98 11.03 -7.31 -8.25
CA LEU A 98 10.35 -6.21 -8.90
C LEU A 98 11.18 -4.92 -8.81
N PRO A 99 11.32 -4.16 -9.90
CA PRO A 99 12.07 -2.90 -9.86
C PRO A 99 11.31 -1.84 -9.06
N THR A 100 11.91 -1.31 -7.99
CA THR A 100 11.29 -0.20 -7.21
C THR A 100 11.26 1.11 -8.01
N LYS A 101 12.20 1.29 -8.93
CA LYS A 101 12.28 2.52 -9.74
C LYS A 101 11.40 2.38 -10.97
N VAL A 102 10.45 3.29 -11.10
CA VAL A 102 9.66 3.44 -12.33
C VAL A 102 10.64 3.67 -13.49
N PRO A 103 10.65 2.81 -14.52
CA PRO A 103 11.54 2.99 -15.64
C PRO A 103 11.17 4.28 -16.40
N PRO A 104 12.15 5.02 -16.94
CA PRO A 104 11.89 6.31 -17.59
C PRO A 104 10.95 6.20 -18.80
N ASN A 105 10.84 5.01 -19.41
CA ASN A 105 9.94 4.69 -20.51
C ASN A 105 8.62 4.02 -20.05
N ILE A 106 8.17 4.23 -18.80
CA ILE A 106 6.96 3.58 -18.28
C ILE A 106 5.72 3.86 -19.15
N VAL A 107 5.62 5.06 -19.73
CA VAL A 107 4.50 5.41 -20.62
C VAL A 107 4.49 4.50 -21.86
N GLU A 108 5.64 4.30 -22.49
CA GLU A 108 5.77 3.41 -23.66
C GLU A 108 5.48 1.95 -23.31
N ILE A 109 5.79 1.51 -22.08
CA ILE A 109 5.47 0.17 -21.58
C ILE A 109 3.97 0.02 -21.31
N LEU A 110 3.32 1.05 -20.76
CA LEU A 110 1.92 1.01 -20.33
C LEU A 110 0.92 1.31 -21.45
N GLU A 111 1.28 2.13 -22.44
CA GLU A 111 0.37 2.54 -23.53
C GLU A 111 -0.24 1.32 -24.27
N PRO A 112 0.54 0.29 -24.68
CA PRO A 112 -0.01 -0.88 -25.34
C PRO A 112 -0.97 -1.69 -24.44
N LEU A 113 -0.65 -1.82 -23.15
CA LEU A 113 -1.47 -2.51 -22.16
C LEU A 113 -2.79 -1.77 -21.92
N TRP A 114 -2.74 -0.43 -21.90
CA TRP A 114 -3.91 0.42 -21.74
C TRP A 114 -4.85 0.34 -22.94
N GLU A 115 -4.33 0.37 -24.17
CA GLU A 115 -5.12 0.19 -25.38
C GLU A 115 -5.78 -1.19 -25.44
N GLN A 116 -5.04 -2.23 -25.04
CA GLN A 116 -5.58 -3.59 -24.94
C GLN A 116 -6.76 -3.64 -23.96
N HIS A 117 -6.64 -3.04 -22.77
CA HIS A 117 -7.72 -2.97 -21.77
C HIS A 117 -8.96 -2.25 -22.31
N LYS A 118 -8.79 -1.09 -22.99
CA LYS A 118 -9.90 -0.35 -23.61
C LYS A 118 -10.59 -1.18 -24.69
N SER A 119 -9.83 -1.93 -25.50
CA SER A 119 -10.38 -2.79 -26.55
C SER A 119 -11.17 -4.00 -26.01
N ALA A 120 -10.82 -4.48 -24.82
CA ALA A 120 -11.50 -5.59 -24.15
C ALA A 120 -12.84 -5.14 -23.55
N LYS A 121 -12.90 -3.93 -22.98
CA LYS A 121 -14.13 -3.33 -22.46
C LYS A 121 -15.16 -2.95 -23.52
N LYS A 122 -14.77 -2.79 -24.79
CA LYS A 122 -15.70 -2.52 -25.90
C LYS A 122 -16.40 -3.78 -26.46
N ARG A 123 -16.01 -4.97 -26.00
CA ARG A 123 -16.49 -6.26 -26.51
C ARG A 123 -17.46 -7.01 -25.57
N GLY A 124 -17.84 -6.40 -24.44
CA GLY A 124 -18.87 -6.88 -23.52
C GLY A 124 -19.84 -5.76 -23.20
#